data_AF-A0A7S2LES5-F1
#
_entry.id   AF-A0A7S2LES5-F1
#
_cell.length_a   1.000
_cell.length_b   1.000
_cell.length_c   1.000
_cell.angle_alpha   90.00
_cell.angle_beta   90.00
_cell.angle_gamma   90.00
#
_symmetry.space_group_name_H-M   'P 1'
#
loop_
_entity.id
_entity.type
_entity.pdbx_description
1 polymer ?
#
loop_
_entity_poly.entity_id
_entity_poly.type
_entity_poly.pdbx_seq_one_letter_code
_entity_poly.pdbx_strand_id
1 'polypeptide(L)'
;MHTHKIIEGLNRSICKSDRIAAVKTALREFSHEDEARHDEEIQLGAANALYQKLALAMFQHHTSEEIGIICESLHCVYFCSLEMKETSFREIGKDLVHLLTQVIAQCLEHKIRDETHGIMENSLGVLVQVSFVHSAEVEMANRDAFLDQMLQIIHLEQSKSNSNKALINVQASALSVISNLAFRKENQVMMTSYPGLVDALIDCATSGFASLRRPSLGALCHLAGSGNVEASAQMVQNEKLIRALSNLLVDDNEKTREHAAGTLNNLSVIPQNSVQLVGYGFLLDALMEVFANKIGSSSDFNNSVDESSWKCATCAFMNLVHGDTALVIAKRRGLLDVLATIAAMDDVLEVRETASHALKIIAMNLVLQLDHYGAGQACGDGSSFSVVSSLAKEP
;
A
#
# COMPACT_ATOMS: atom_id res chain seq x y z
N MET A 1 -6.51 -40.76 1.38
CA MET A 1 -6.30 -41.85 0.37
C MET A 1 -6.68 -41.43 -1.06
N HIS A 2 -7.70 -40.58 -1.26
CA HIS A 2 -8.06 -40.13 -2.61
C HIS A 2 -7.01 -39.17 -3.19
N THR A 3 -6.64 -38.12 -2.46
CA THR A 3 -5.61 -37.11 -2.82
C THR A 3 -4.27 -37.73 -3.24
N HIS A 4 -3.79 -38.72 -2.49
CA HIS A 4 -2.56 -39.46 -2.85
C HIS A 4 -2.64 -40.11 -4.24
N LYS A 5 -3.79 -40.70 -4.62
CA LYS A 5 -3.96 -41.29 -5.96
C LYS A 5 -3.97 -40.23 -7.06
N ILE A 6 -4.53 -39.05 -6.77
CA ILE A 6 -4.51 -37.91 -7.70
C ILE A 6 -3.06 -37.46 -7.96
N ILE A 7 -2.27 -37.26 -6.89
CA ILE A 7 -0.87 -36.84 -7.00
C ILE A 7 -0.01 -37.92 -7.67
N GLU A 8 -0.25 -39.19 -7.38
CA GLU A 8 0.40 -40.29 -8.09
C GLU A 8 0.04 -40.31 -9.59
N GLY A 9 -1.22 -40.03 -9.93
CA GLY A 9 -1.68 -39.84 -11.30
C GLY A 9 -0.98 -38.68 -12.02
N LEU A 10 -0.82 -37.54 -11.34
CA LEU A 10 0.00 -36.43 -11.83
C LEU A 10 1.42 -36.92 -12.12
N ASN A 11 2.12 -37.49 -11.14
CA ASN A 11 3.51 -37.93 -11.31
C ASN A 11 3.71 -38.93 -12.46
N ARG A 12 2.76 -39.87 -12.65
CA ARG A 12 2.82 -40.89 -13.70
C ARG A 12 2.45 -40.38 -15.10
N SER A 13 1.79 -39.24 -15.22
CA SER A 13 1.38 -38.69 -16.52
C SER A 13 2.58 -38.10 -17.28
N ILE A 14 2.95 -38.72 -18.41
CA ILE A 14 4.11 -38.30 -19.22
C ILE A 14 3.66 -37.64 -20.52
N CYS A 15 2.75 -38.29 -21.27
CA CYS A 15 2.30 -37.78 -22.56
C CYS A 15 1.30 -36.62 -22.37
N LYS A 16 1.22 -35.72 -23.35
CA LYS A 16 0.43 -34.48 -23.25
C LYS A 16 -1.03 -34.72 -22.86
N SER A 17 -1.70 -35.65 -23.54
CA SER A 17 -3.12 -35.96 -23.27
C SER A 17 -3.32 -36.48 -21.85
N ASP A 18 -2.42 -37.34 -21.38
CA ASP A 18 -2.49 -37.91 -20.03
C ASP A 18 -2.24 -36.83 -18.97
N ARG A 19 -1.30 -35.90 -19.22
CA ARG A 19 -1.01 -34.79 -18.31
C ARG A 19 -2.22 -33.87 -18.19
N ILE A 20 -2.80 -33.43 -19.31
CA ILE A 20 -4.00 -32.57 -19.29
C ILE A 20 -5.13 -33.28 -18.54
N ALA A 21 -5.36 -34.57 -18.78
CA ALA A 21 -6.39 -35.34 -18.08
C ALA A 21 -6.12 -35.48 -16.57
N ALA A 22 -4.86 -35.72 -16.19
CA ALA A 22 -4.44 -35.82 -14.80
C ALA A 22 -4.59 -34.48 -14.08
N VAL A 23 -4.15 -33.38 -14.68
CA VAL A 23 -4.27 -32.03 -14.10
C VAL A 23 -5.74 -31.60 -14.02
N LYS A 24 -6.58 -31.87 -15.03
CA LYS A 24 -8.04 -31.62 -14.94
C LYS A 24 -8.71 -32.42 -13.83
N THR A 25 -8.19 -33.60 -13.51
CA THR A 25 -8.69 -34.40 -12.39
C THR A 25 -8.20 -33.83 -11.06
N ALA A 26 -6.94 -33.39 -11.01
CA ALA A 26 -6.37 -32.71 -9.84
C ALA A 26 -7.10 -31.40 -9.53
N LEU A 27 -7.34 -30.55 -10.53
CA LEU A 27 -8.08 -29.29 -10.38
C LEU A 27 -9.46 -29.51 -9.75
N ARG A 28 -10.19 -30.54 -10.18
CA ARG A 28 -11.51 -30.86 -9.60
C ARG A 28 -11.42 -31.30 -8.14
N GLU A 29 -10.33 -31.97 -7.76
CA GLU A 29 -10.12 -32.38 -6.37
C GLU A 29 -9.70 -31.19 -5.49
N PHE A 30 -8.78 -30.36 -5.99
CA PHE A 30 -8.20 -29.23 -5.26
C PHE A 30 -9.13 -28.00 -5.25
N SER A 31 -10.19 -27.96 -6.04
CA SER A 31 -11.13 -26.83 -6.08
C SER A 31 -12.15 -26.91 -4.93
N HIS A 32 -11.71 -26.64 -3.71
CA HIS A 32 -12.55 -26.55 -2.51
C HIS A 32 -12.10 -25.41 -1.59
N GLU A 33 -12.85 -25.14 -0.50
CA GLU A 33 -12.58 -24.03 0.43
C GLU A 33 -11.95 -24.48 1.77
N ASP A 34 -11.55 -25.75 1.88
CA ASP A 34 -11.03 -26.35 3.11
C ASP A 34 -9.50 -26.18 3.21
N GLU A 35 -9.05 -25.21 4.01
CA GLU A 35 -7.64 -24.91 4.28
C GLU A 35 -6.87 -26.14 4.81
N ALA A 36 -7.47 -26.94 5.71
CA ALA A 36 -6.81 -28.11 6.28
C ALA A 36 -6.58 -29.21 5.24
N ARG A 37 -7.46 -29.30 4.23
CA ARG A 37 -7.24 -30.20 3.10
C ARG A 37 -6.16 -29.69 2.15
N HIS A 38 -6.07 -28.38 1.92
CA HIS A 38 -4.95 -27.81 1.16
C HIS A 38 -3.60 -28.04 1.87
N ASP A 39 -3.59 -28.01 3.20
CA ASP A 39 -2.41 -28.39 3.97
C ASP A 39 -2.00 -29.86 3.71
N GLU A 40 -2.95 -30.80 3.72
CA GLU A 40 -2.70 -32.21 3.37
C GLU A 40 -2.18 -32.33 1.92
N GLU A 41 -2.75 -31.59 0.97
CA GLU A 41 -2.34 -31.59 -0.43
C GLU A 41 -0.88 -31.15 -0.60
N ILE A 42 -0.48 -30.06 0.07
CA ILE A 42 0.91 -29.59 0.10
C ILE A 42 1.82 -30.66 0.71
N GLN A 43 1.45 -31.22 1.86
CA GLN A 43 2.25 -32.26 2.54
C GLN A 43 2.43 -33.52 1.70
N LEU A 44 1.44 -33.86 0.88
CA LEU A 44 1.50 -35.00 -0.05
C LEU A 44 2.27 -34.67 -1.35
N GLY A 45 2.78 -33.45 -1.50
CA GLY A 45 3.61 -33.03 -2.64
C GLY A 45 2.83 -32.58 -3.87
N ALA A 46 1.58 -32.11 -3.73
CA ALA A 46 0.78 -31.62 -4.85
C ALA A 46 1.47 -30.45 -5.57
N ALA A 47 2.01 -29.48 -4.82
CA ALA A 47 2.72 -28.34 -5.40
C ALA A 47 3.95 -28.78 -6.21
N ASN A 48 4.75 -29.72 -5.70
CA ASN A 48 5.95 -30.23 -6.39
C ASN A 48 5.55 -30.98 -7.68
N ALA A 49 4.50 -31.79 -7.63
CA ALA A 49 4.00 -32.49 -8.81
C ALA A 49 3.51 -31.50 -9.88
N LEU A 50 2.73 -30.49 -9.50
CA LEU A 50 2.22 -29.47 -10.42
C LEU A 50 3.34 -28.57 -10.97
N TYR A 51 4.30 -28.17 -10.15
CA TYR A 51 5.50 -27.44 -10.58
C TYR A 51 6.27 -28.22 -11.67
N GLN A 52 6.49 -29.52 -11.47
CA GLN A 52 7.14 -30.36 -12.47
C GLN A 52 6.35 -30.42 -13.80
N LYS A 53 5.01 -30.45 -13.73
CA LYS A 53 4.17 -30.39 -14.94
C LYS A 53 4.26 -29.04 -15.62
N LEU A 54 4.26 -27.94 -14.86
CA LEU A 54 4.43 -26.61 -15.43
C LEU A 54 5.79 -26.48 -16.12
N ALA A 55 6.86 -26.96 -15.48
CA ALA A 55 8.21 -26.90 -16.03
C ALA A 55 8.31 -27.68 -17.35
N LEU A 56 7.71 -28.88 -17.38
CA LEU A 56 7.62 -29.69 -18.60
C LEU A 56 6.75 -29.02 -19.68
N ALA A 57 5.62 -28.42 -19.29
CA ALA A 57 4.72 -27.71 -20.19
C ALA A 57 5.45 -26.55 -20.90
N MET A 58 6.19 -25.76 -20.11
CA MET A 58 6.98 -24.63 -20.57
C MET A 58 8.16 -25.05 -21.46
N PHE A 59 8.89 -26.11 -21.09
CA PHE A 59 10.02 -26.62 -21.86
C PHE A 59 9.62 -27.15 -23.24
N GLN A 60 8.46 -27.80 -23.34
CA GLN A 60 8.00 -28.43 -24.58
C GLN A 60 7.15 -27.49 -25.45
N HIS A 61 7.07 -26.19 -25.12
CA HIS A 61 6.27 -25.17 -25.82
C HIS A 61 4.78 -25.59 -26.01
N HIS A 62 4.16 -26.08 -24.95
CA HIS A 62 2.77 -26.57 -25.01
C HIS A 62 1.71 -25.48 -25.12
N THR A 63 0.47 -25.93 -25.26
CA THR A 63 -0.72 -25.09 -25.45
C THR A 63 -1.07 -24.28 -24.20
N SER A 64 -1.61 -23.08 -24.42
CA SER A 64 -2.25 -22.20 -23.41
C SER A 64 -3.13 -22.97 -22.43
N GLU A 65 -3.95 -23.91 -22.92
CA GLU A 65 -4.83 -24.74 -22.08
C GLU A 65 -4.07 -25.54 -21.00
N GLU A 66 -2.94 -26.18 -21.35
CA GLU A 66 -2.20 -27.00 -20.39
C GLU A 66 -1.56 -26.13 -19.31
N ILE A 67 -0.94 -25.02 -19.71
CA ILE A 67 -0.34 -24.07 -18.79
C ILE A 67 -1.41 -23.47 -17.87
N GLY A 68 -2.55 -23.05 -18.43
CA GLY A 68 -3.65 -22.44 -17.68
C GLY A 68 -4.19 -23.34 -16.58
N ILE A 69 -4.52 -24.59 -16.90
CA ILE A 69 -5.09 -25.53 -15.91
C ILE A 69 -4.04 -25.90 -14.84
N ILE A 70 -2.75 -25.96 -15.19
CA ILE A 70 -1.69 -26.18 -14.20
C ILE A 70 -1.56 -24.98 -13.26
N CYS A 71 -1.52 -23.76 -13.79
CA CYS A 71 -1.48 -22.53 -12.98
C CYS A 71 -2.71 -22.40 -12.08
N GLU A 72 -3.91 -22.74 -12.58
CA GLU A 72 -5.14 -22.76 -11.80
C GLU A 72 -5.08 -23.79 -10.67
N SER A 73 -4.62 -25.00 -10.96
CA SER A 73 -4.46 -26.05 -9.94
C SER A 73 -3.44 -25.66 -8.87
N LEU A 74 -2.32 -25.03 -9.27
CA LEU A 74 -1.33 -24.49 -8.32
C LEU A 74 -1.98 -23.43 -7.44
N HIS A 75 -2.71 -22.49 -8.02
CA HIS A 75 -3.39 -21.43 -7.29
C HIS A 75 -4.35 -22.00 -6.24
N CYS A 76 -5.14 -23.03 -6.57
CA CYS A 76 -6.02 -23.72 -5.62
C CYS A 76 -5.26 -24.30 -4.41
N VAL A 77 -4.17 -25.04 -4.65
CA VAL A 77 -3.44 -25.72 -3.57
C VAL A 77 -2.75 -24.71 -2.62
N TYR A 78 -2.44 -23.49 -3.10
CA TYR A 78 -1.85 -22.44 -2.27
C TYR A 78 -2.87 -21.65 -1.41
N PHE A 79 -4.14 -22.05 -1.35
CA PHE A 79 -5.07 -21.60 -0.29
C PHE A 79 -4.83 -22.30 1.07
N CYS A 80 -3.73 -23.04 1.20
CA CYS A 80 -3.22 -23.62 2.44
C CYS A 80 -2.78 -22.58 3.49
N SER A 81 -2.48 -23.08 4.69
CA SER A 81 -2.00 -22.29 5.81
C SER A 81 -0.62 -21.68 5.57
N LEU A 82 -0.32 -20.60 6.29
CA LEU A 82 0.97 -19.90 6.18
C LEU A 82 2.17 -20.83 6.46
N GLU A 83 2.01 -21.80 7.37
CA GLU A 83 3.04 -22.79 7.69
C GLU A 83 3.33 -23.70 6.48
N MET A 84 2.29 -24.15 5.78
CA MET A 84 2.45 -24.98 4.59
C MET A 84 2.97 -24.18 3.39
N LYS A 85 2.59 -22.90 3.26
CA LYS A 85 3.18 -21.98 2.26
C LYS A 85 4.68 -21.82 2.48
N GLU A 86 5.12 -21.59 3.72
CA GLU A 86 6.55 -21.48 4.09
C GLU A 86 7.30 -22.78 3.83
N THR A 87 6.71 -23.93 4.18
CA THR A 87 7.30 -25.24 3.92
C THR A 87 7.48 -25.47 2.42
N SER A 88 6.43 -25.27 1.63
CA SER A 88 6.47 -25.40 0.18
C SER A 88 7.46 -24.42 -0.47
N PHE A 89 7.52 -23.18 0.02
CA PHE A 89 8.46 -22.19 -0.51
C PHE A 89 9.92 -22.59 -0.28
N ARG A 90 10.25 -23.16 0.89
CA ARG A 90 11.61 -23.66 1.17
C ARG A 90 12.01 -24.81 0.26
N GLU A 91 11.07 -25.63 -0.19
CA GLU A 91 11.34 -26.78 -1.06
C GLU A 91 11.48 -26.38 -2.53
N ILE A 92 10.52 -25.64 -3.08
CA ILE A 92 10.44 -25.34 -4.52
C ILE A 92 10.18 -23.87 -4.83
N GLY A 93 9.98 -23.01 -3.82
CA GLY A 93 9.48 -21.65 -3.99
C GLY A 93 10.34 -20.78 -4.90
N LYS A 94 11.67 -20.86 -4.76
CA LYS A 94 12.60 -20.09 -5.60
C LYS A 94 12.45 -20.41 -7.08
N ASP A 95 12.35 -21.69 -7.40
CA ASP A 95 12.21 -22.17 -8.78
C ASP A 95 10.78 -21.96 -9.29
N LEU A 96 9.78 -22.11 -8.42
CA LEU A 96 8.39 -21.85 -8.76
C LEU A 96 8.15 -20.38 -9.09
N VAL A 97 8.67 -19.44 -8.29
CA VAL A 97 8.61 -18.00 -8.59
C VAL A 97 9.29 -17.71 -9.93
N HIS A 98 10.42 -18.35 -10.21
CA HIS A 98 11.08 -18.22 -11.51
C HIS A 98 10.18 -18.66 -12.68
N LEU A 99 9.55 -19.82 -12.52
CA LEU A 99 8.77 -20.42 -13.57
C LEU A 99 7.48 -19.62 -13.83
N LEU A 100 6.83 -19.15 -12.77
CA LEU A 100 5.63 -18.31 -12.88
C LEU A 100 5.95 -16.94 -13.51
N THR A 101 7.09 -16.34 -13.17
CA THR A 101 7.54 -15.09 -13.81
C THR A 101 7.87 -15.29 -15.29
N GLN A 102 8.41 -16.45 -15.68
CA GLN A 102 8.57 -16.81 -17.09
C GLN A 102 7.22 -17.01 -17.80
N VAL A 103 6.24 -17.66 -17.17
CA VAL A 103 4.88 -17.80 -17.72
C VAL A 103 4.28 -16.42 -18.00
N ILE A 104 4.34 -15.51 -17.01
CA ILE A 104 3.85 -14.13 -17.13
C ILE A 104 4.57 -13.40 -18.27
N ALA A 105 5.90 -13.49 -18.34
CA ALA A 105 6.67 -12.87 -19.43
C ALA A 105 6.23 -13.38 -20.81
N GLN A 106 5.98 -14.69 -20.97
CA GLN A 106 5.49 -15.25 -22.23
C GLN A 106 4.06 -14.79 -22.58
N CYS A 107 3.21 -14.53 -21.58
CA CYS A 107 1.90 -13.91 -21.80
C CYS A 107 2.03 -12.45 -22.27
N LEU A 108 2.91 -11.66 -21.64
CA LEU A 108 3.17 -10.26 -22.01
C LEU A 108 3.77 -10.14 -23.42
N GLU A 109 4.64 -11.07 -23.81
CA GLU A 109 5.24 -11.13 -25.15
C GLU A 109 4.33 -11.75 -26.22
N HIS A 110 3.08 -12.09 -25.89
CA HIS A 110 2.12 -12.75 -26.78
C HIS A 110 2.61 -14.09 -27.37
N LYS A 111 3.55 -14.75 -26.68
CA LYS A 111 3.99 -16.12 -27.02
C LYS A 111 2.93 -17.15 -26.64
N ILE A 112 2.20 -16.88 -25.56
CA ILE A 112 0.94 -17.54 -25.21
C ILE A 112 -0.18 -16.63 -25.73
N ARG A 113 -1.04 -17.14 -26.62
CA ARG A 113 -2.02 -16.31 -27.37
C ARG A 113 -3.44 -16.40 -26.84
N ASP A 114 -3.85 -17.57 -26.35
CA ASP A 114 -5.20 -17.79 -25.85
C ASP A 114 -5.22 -17.69 -24.32
N GLU A 115 -6.29 -17.14 -23.76
CA GLU A 115 -6.58 -17.09 -22.31
C GLU A 115 -5.48 -16.44 -21.45
N THR A 116 -4.69 -15.52 -22.03
CA THR A 116 -3.54 -14.89 -21.38
C THR A 116 -3.88 -14.26 -20.03
N HIS A 117 -5.03 -13.57 -19.92
CA HIS A 117 -5.46 -12.98 -18.66
C HIS A 117 -5.72 -14.02 -17.57
N GLY A 118 -6.37 -15.14 -17.87
CA GLY A 118 -6.64 -16.19 -16.88
C GLY A 118 -5.35 -16.89 -16.42
N ILE A 119 -4.43 -17.14 -17.34
CA ILE A 119 -3.10 -17.69 -17.03
C ILE A 119 -2.32 -16.74 -16.13
N MET A 120 -2.30 -15.43 -16.47
CA MET A 120 -1.65 -14.42 -15.65
C MET A 120 -2.32 -14.27 -14.28
N GLU A 121 -3.65 -14.27 -14.21
CA GLU A 121 -4.41 -14.16 -12.97
C GLU A 121 -4.09 -15.31 -12.02
N ASN A 122 -4.08 -16.55 -12.50
CA ASN A 122 -3.72 -17.71 -11.70
C ASN A 122 -2.24 -17.73 -11.29
N SER A 123 -1.35 -17.35 -12.22
CA SER A 123 0.09 -17.27 -11.92
C SER A 123 0.38 -16.20 -10.85
N LEU A 124 -0.21 -15.02 -11.00
CA LEU A 124 -0.14 -13.96 -10.00
C LEU A 124 -0.84 -14.36 -8.70
N GLY A 125 -1.93 -15.12 -8.77
CA GLY A 125 -2.62 -15.66 -7.59
C GLY A 125 -1.67 -16.49 -6.72
N VAL A 126 -0.91 -17.41 -7.32
CA VAL A 126 0.14 -18.14 -6.61
C VAL A 126 1.20 -17.18 -6.04
N LEU A 127 1.66 -16.20 -6.82
CA LEU A 127 2.63 -15.19 -6.36
C LEU A 127 2.10 -14.36 -5.19
N VAL A 128 0.82 -14.01 -5.17
CA VAL A 128 0.16 -13.33 -4.04
C VAL A 128 0.23 -14.22 -2.81
N GLN A 129 -0.12 -15.50 -2.93
CA GLN A 129 -0.08 -16.43 -1.78
C GLN A 129 1.33 -16.59 -1.21
N VAL A 130 2.35 -16.74 -2.06
CA VAL A 130 3.74 -16.88 -1.58
C VAL A 130 4.37 -15.56 -1.15
N SER A 131 3.88 -14.41 -1.63
CA SER A 131 4.42 -13.09 -1.22
C SER A 131 4.14 -12.71 0.24
N PHE A 132 3.32 -13.48 0.97
CA PHE A 132 3.11 -13.33 2.42
C PHE A 132 4.08 -14.15 3.27
N VAL A 133 4.93 -14.94 2.63
CA VAL A 133 5.81 -15.90 3.28
C VAL A 133 7.13 -15.23 3.64
N HIS A 134 7.58 -15.38 4.88
CA HIS A 134 8.78 -14.71 5.39
C HIS A 134 10.03 -14.99 4.55
N SER A 135 10.18 -16.25 4.12
CA SER A 135 11.30 -16.67 3.27
C SER A 135 11.23 -16.15 1.83
N ALA A 136 10.06 -15.68 1.37
CA ALA A 136 9.83 -15.25 0.00
C ALA A 136 9.95 -13.74 -0.19
N GLU A 137 9.49 -12.92 0.77
CA GLU A 137 9.26 -11.49 0.53
C GLU A 137 10.52 -10.72 0.09
N VAL A 138 11.65 -10.93 0.77
CA VAL A 138 12.91 -10.26 0.39
C VAL A 138 13.48 -10.85 -0.89
N GLU A 139 13.35 -12.17 -1.06
CA GLU A 139 13.88 -12.86 -2.23
C GLU A 139 13.17 -12.44 -3.53
N MET A 140 11.84 -12.36 -3.49
CA MET A 140 11.03 -11.97 -4.64
C MET A 140 11.31 -10.54 -5.07
N ALA A 141 11.41 -9.60 -4.11
CA ALA A 141 11.67 -8.19 -4.41
C ALA A 141 13.06 -7.96 -5.02
N ASN A 142 14.06 -8.76 -4.64
CA ASN A 142 15.44 -8.65 -5.14
C ASN A 142 15.69 -9.45 -6.43
N ARG A 143 14.67 -10.11 -6.97
CA ARG A 143 14.82 -10.93 -8.17
C ARG A 143 14.90 -10.05 -9.41
N ASP A 144 15.89 -10.33 -10.26
CA ASP A 144 16.10 -9.61 -11.51
C ASP A 144 14.82 -9.53 -12.35
N ALA A 145 14.51 -8.32 -12.83
CA ALA A 145 13.34 -7.97 -13.64
C ALA A 145 11.95 -8.26 -13.02
N PHE A 146 11.87 -8.69 -11.75
CA PHE A 146 10.58 -9.00 -11.12
C PHE A 146 9.69 -7.75 -11.01
N LEU A 147 10.24 -6.66 -10.46
CA LEU A 147 9.52 -5.39 -10.33
C LEU A 147 9.22 -4.76 -11.71
N ASP A 148 10.13 -4.88 -12.68
CA ASP A 148 9.88 -4.47 -14.07
C ASP A 148 8.66 -5.18 -14.67
N GLN A 149 8.54 -6.50 -14.45
CA GLN A 149 7.39 -7.27 -14.92
C GLN A 149 6.09 -6.85 -14.22
N MET A 150 6.12 -6.62 -12.90
CA MET A 150 4.95 -6.11 -12.18
C MET A 150 4.51 -4.75 -12.72
N LEU A 151 5.46 -3.86 -13.03
CA LEU A 151 5.15 -2.55 -13.62
C LEU A 151 4.58 -2.66 -15.03
N GLN A 152 5.12 -3.55 -15.86
CA GLN A 152 4.55 -3.82 -17.18
C GLN A 152 3.09 -4.27 -17.09
N ILE A 153 2.77 -5.14 -16.13
CA ILE A 153 1.39 -5.60 -15.88
C ILE A 153 0.50 -4.44 -15.43
N ILE A 154 0.96 -3.61 -14.49
CA ILE A 154 0.22 -2.44 -14.00
C ILE A 154 -0.10 -1.47 -15.15
N HIS A 155 0.84 -1.28 -16.08
CA HIS A 155 0.67 -0.38 -17.22
C HIS A 155 -0.04 -0.97 -18.44
N LEU A 156 -0.51 -2.23 -18.38
CA LEU A 156 -1.28 -2.80 -19.48
C LEU A 156 -2.52 -1.95 -19.80
N GLU A 157 -2.64 -1.51 -21.05
CA GLU A 157 -3.71 -0.61 -21.48
C GLU A 157 -5.09 -1.28 -21.46
N GLN A 158 -6.09 -0.53 -20.99
CA GLN A 158 -7.49 -0.97 -21.02
C GLN A 158 -8.05 -0.85 -22.44
N SER A 159 -8.12 -1.95 -23.18
CA SER A 159 -8.85 -1.97 -24.45
C SER A 159 -10.37 -1.83 -24.20
N LYS A 160 -11.09 -1.12 -25.08
CA LYS A 160 -12.51 -0.71 -24.96
C LYS A 160 -13.55 -1.87 -24.96
N SER A 161 -13.15 -3.12 -24.74
CA SER A 161 -14.03 -4.29 -24.76
C SER A 161 -14.19 -4.90 -23.36
N ASN A 162 -15.10 -5.87 -23.21
CA ASN A 162 -15.39 -6.66 -22.00
C ASN A 162 -14.14 -7.30 -21.32
N SER A 163 -12.95 -7.18 -21.93
CA SER A 163 -11.62 -7.45 -21.37
C SER A 163 -11.26 -6.64 -20.12
N ASN A 164 -12.03 -5.60 -19.77
CA ASN A 164 -11.63 -4.71 -18.68
C ASN A 164 -11.60 -5.41 -17.31
N LYS A 165 -12.58 -6.26 -16.97
CA LYS A 165 -12.60 -6.89 -15.64
C LYS A 165 -11.43 -7.86 -15.41
N ALA A 166 -11.15 -8.75 -16.36
CA ALA A 166 -10.05 -9.70 -16.25
C ALA A 166 -8.69 -8.98 -16.19
N LEU A 167 -8.51 -7.92 -16.97
CA LEU A 167 -7.30 -7.10 -16.92
C LEU A 167 -7.15 -6.40 -15.56
N ILE A 168 -8.23 -5.82 -15.04
CA ILE A 168 -8.26 -5.19 -13.71
C ILE A 168 -7.91 -6.20 -12.62
N ASN A 169 -8.37 -7.45 -12.71
CA ASN A 169 -8.00 -8.51 -11.76
C ASN A 169 -6.50 -8.81 -11.83
N VAL A 170 -5.95 -8.94 -13.04
CA VAL A 170 -4.50 -9.16 -13.25
C VAL A 170 -3.68 -8.00 -12.66
N GLN A 171 -4.09 -6.75 -12.90
CA GLN A 171 -3.45 -5.57 -12.32
C GLN A 171 -3.58 -5.54 -10.79
N ALA A 172 -4.76 -5.85 -10.25
CA ALA A 172 -5.01 -5.91 -8.81
C ALA A 172 -4.14 -6.98 -8.12
N SER A 173 -3.95 -8.15 -8.74
CA SER A 173 -3.08 -9.19 -8.22
C SER A 173 -1.62 -8.76 -8.24
N ALA A 174 -1.14 -8.11 -9.31
CA ALA A 174 0.22 -7.55 -9.36
C ALA A 174 0.43 -6.48 -8.27
N LEU A 175 -0.53 -5.57 -8.08
CA LEU A 175 -0.50 -4.58 -7.00
C LEU A 175 -0.53 -5.23 -5.61
N SER A 176 -1.25 -6.34 -5.45
CA SER A 176 -1.30 -7.09 -4.19
C SER A 176 0.05 -7.71 -3.87
N VAL A 177 0.73 -8.31 -4.86
CA VAL A 177 2.13 -8.76 -4.70
C VAL A 177 3.01 -7.59 -4.27
N ILE A 178 2.98 -6.45 -4.98
CA ILE A 178 3.77 -5.26 -4.63
C ILE A 178 3.48 -4.78 -3.20
N SER A 179 2.21 -4.71 -2.81
CA SER A 179 1.80 -4.29 -1.46
C SER A 179 2.34 -5.21 -0.37
N ASN A 180 2.34 -6.53 -0.61
CA ASN A 180 2.86 -7.52 0.31
C ASN A 180 4.39 -7.41 0.43
N LEU A 181 5.10 -7.27 -0.69
CA LEU A 181 6.54 -7.08 -0.68
C LEU A 181 6.94 -5.77 0.02
N ALA A 182 6.17 -4.69 -0.19
CA ALA A 182 6.40 -3.39 0.44
C ALA A 182 6.15 -3.40 1.95
N PHE A 183 5.36 -4.35 2.47
CA PHE A 183 5.14 -4.49 3.92
C PHE A 183 6.44 -4.81 4.67
N ARG A 184 7.44 -5.39 3.99
CA ARG A 184 8.73 -5.74 4.60
C ARG A 184 9.71 -4.59 4.57
N LYS A 185 10.25 -4.26 5.75
CA LYS A 185 11.16 -3.14 5.98
C LYS A 185 12.40 -3.20 5.09
N GLU A 186 12.91 -4.40 4.86
CA GLU A 186 14.08 -4.65 4.02
C GLU A 186 13.85 -4.27 2.56
N ASN A 187 12.59 -4.33 2.09
CA ASN A 187 12.24 -4.01 0.72
C ASN A 187 11.89 -2.52 0.52
N GLN A 188 11.40 -1.85 1.56
CA GLN A 188 10.80 -0.51 1.46
C GLN A 188 11.73 0.53 0.82
N VAL A 189 13.00 0.57 1.22
CA VAL A 189 13.96 1.57 0.68
C VAL A 189 14.24 1.33 -0.80
N MET A 190 14.51 0.09 -1.18
CA MET A 190 14.78 -0.29 -2.58
C MET A 190 13.55 -0.04 -3.45
N MET A 191 12.37 -0.46 -2.99
CA MET A 191 11.12 -0.28 -3.73
C MET A 191 10.73 1.20 -3.87
N THR A 192 10.90 2.02 -2.83
CA THR A 192 10.63 3.47 -2.91
C THR A 192 11.49 4.14 -3.96
N SER A 193 12.76 3.71 -4.08
CA SER A 193 13.71 4.22 -5.06
C SER A 193 13.59 3.56 -6.44
N TYR A 194 12.70 2.58 -6.60
CA TYR A 194 12.59 1.82 -7.84
C TYR A 194 11.92 2.67 -8.93
N PRO A 195 12.57 2.85 -10.11
CA PRO A 195 12.07 3.75 -11.15
C PRO A 195 10.62 3.45 -11.55
N GLY A 196 9.76 4.47 -11.52
CA GLY A 196 8.36 4.37 -11.95
C GLY A 196 7.41 3.69 -10.96
N LEU A 197 7.91 3.01 -9.91
CA LEU A 197 7.04 2.27 -9.00
C LEU A 197 6.09 3.17 -8.22
N VAL A 198 6.61 4.22 -7.57
CA VAL A 198 5.78 5.16 -6.81
C VAL A 198 4.78 5.87 -7.71
N ASP A 199 5.15 6.26 -8.94
CA ASP A 199 4.25 6.89 -9.89
C ASP A 199 3.12 5.94 -10.33
N ALA A 200 3.43 4.68 -10.65
CA ALA A 200 2.42 3.69 -11.00
C ALA A 200 1.43 3.42 -9.85
N LEU A 201 1.92 3.39 -8.61
CA LEU A 201 1.07 3.26 -7.43
C LEU A 201 0.15 4.47 -7.24
N ILE A 202 0.63 5.70 -7.52
CA ILE A 202 -0.19 6.92 -7.47
C ILE A 202 -1.30 6.87 -8.52
N ASP A 203 -0.97 6.48 -9.75
CA ASP A 203 -1.94 6.38 -10.85
C ASP A 203 -3.04 5.35 -10.52
N CYS A 204 -2.68 4.20 -9.96
CA CYS A 204 -3.64 3.19 -9.54
C CYS A 204 -4.44 3.59 -8.28
N ALA A 205 -3.82 4.27 -7.32
CA ALA A 205 -4.47 4.80 -6.12
C ALA A 205 -5.53 5.87 -6.45
N THR A 206 -5.27 6.69 -7.46
CA THR A 206 -6.20 7.74 -7.91
C THR A 206 -7.18 7.28 -9.00
N SER A 207 -7.10 6.00 -9.39
CA SER A 207 -8.00 5.43 -10.38
C SER A 207 -9.45 5.32 -9.87
N GLY A 208 -10.40 5.22 -10.81
CA GLY A 208 -11.80 4.94 -10.52
C GLY A 208 -12.08 3.48 -10.11
N PHE A 209 -11.06 2.62 -10.02
CA PHE A 209 -11.21 1.19 -9.77
C PHE A 209 -10.81 0.84 -8.33
N ALA A 210 -11.79 0.55 -7.48
CA ALA A 210 -11.56 0.22 -6.07
C ALA A 210 -10.60 -0.96 -5.86
N SER A 211 -10.63 -1.95 -6.76
CA SER A 211 -9.73 -3.12 -6.75
C SER A 211 -8.26 -2.77 -6.99
N LEU A 212 -7.97 -1.71 -7.74
CA LEU A 212 -6.61 -1.20 -7.93
C LEU A 212 -6.22 -0.25 -6.79
N ARG A 213 -7.16 0.60 -6.39
CA ARG A 213 -6.94 1.65 -5.39
C ARG A 213 -6.42 1.09 -4.07
N ARG A 214 -7.10 0.09 -3.50
CA ARG A 214 -6.78 -0.45 -2.18
C ARG A 214 -5.35 -1.00 -2.08
N PRO A 215 -4.91 -1.97 -2.90
CA PRO A 215 -3.54 -2.49 -2.80
C PRO A 215 -2.49 -1.42 -3.13
N SER A 216 -2.79 -0.46 -4.01
CA SER A 216 -1.87 0.63 -4.33
C SER A 216 -1.63 1.56 -3.13
N LEU A 217 -2.70 1.94 -2.44
CA LEU A 217 -2.61 2.75 -1.22
C LEU A 217 -1.97 1.98 -0.05
N GLY A 218 -2.24 0.67 0.05
CA GLY A 218 -1.53 -0.21 0.98
C GLY A 218 -0.02 -0.15 0.76
N ALA A 219 0.41 -0.34 -0.49
CA ALA A 219 1.82 -0.25 -0.86
C ALA A 219 2.42 1.12 -0.53
N LEU A 220 1.77 2.24 -0.93
CA LEU A 220 2.25 3.59 -0.63
C LEU A 220 2.39 3.84 0.88
N CYS A 221 1.43 3.38 1.67
CA CYS A 221 1.46 3.49 3.13
C CYS A 221 2.65 2.72 3.73
N HIS A 222 2.91 1.49 3.24
CA HIS A 222 4.04 0.69 3.68
C HIS A 222 5.40 1.32 3.29
N LEU A 223 5.53 1.81 2.05
CA LEU A 223 6.76 2.47 1.58
C LEU A 223 7.06 3.75 2.36
N ALA A 224 6.04 4.57 2.66
CA ALA A 224 6.16 5.74 3.51
C ALA A 224 6.66 5.40 4.93
N GLY A 225 6.37 4.18 5.40
CA GLY A 225 6.80 3.65 6.70
C GLY A 225 8.25 3.16 6.77
N SER A 226 9.07 3.39 5.73
CA SER A 226 10.47 2.92 5.67
C SER A 226 11.37 3.41 6.80
N GLY A 227 11.05 4.57 7.39
CA GLY A 227 11.92 5.26 8.35
C GLY A 227 13.24 5.77 7.74
N ASN A 228 13.45 5.60 6.43
CA ASN A 228 14.61 6.09 5.73
C ASN A 228 14.35 7.53 5.25
N VAL A 229 15.21 8.45 5.68
CA VAL A 229 15.04 9.90 5.43
C VAL A 229 15.10 10.22 3.93
N GLU A 230 16.01 9.62 3.18
CA GLU A 230 16.18 9.90 1.74
C GLU A 230 15.00 9.37 0.92
N ALA A 231 14.60 8.11 1.15
CA ALA A 231 13.46 7.50 0.47
C ALA A 231 12.16 8.26 0.80
N SER A 232 11.97 8.66 2.06
CA SER A 232 10.81 9.45 2.45
C SER A 232 10.82 10.86 1.84
N ALA A 233 11.98 11.51 1.79
CA ALA A 233 12.12 12.81 1.13
C ALA A 233 11.79 12.73 -0.37
N GLN A 234 12.20 11.65 -1.06
CA GLN A 234 11.82 11.41 -2.46
C GLN A 234 10.30 11.34 -2.64
N MET A 235 9.59 10.64 -1.74
CA MET A 235 8.12 10.57 -1.77
C MET A 235 7.49 11.96 -1.57
N VAL A 236 7.97 12.74 -0.61
CA VAL A 236 7.44 14.10 -0.32
C VAL A 236 7.75 15.11 -1.45
N GLN A 237 8.86 14.91 -2.17
CA GLN A 237 9.22 15.67 -3.37
C GLN A 237 8.32 15.35 -4.57
N ASN A 238 7.64 14.20 -4.57
CA ASN A 238 6.67 13.88 -5.60
C ASN A 238 5.35 14.64 -5.33
N GLU A 239 5.19 15.82 -5.94
CA GLU A 239 3.97 16.64 -5.81
C GLU A 239 2.71 15.87 -6.23
N LYS A 240 2.80 14.93 -7.19
CA LYS A 240 1.65 14.10 -7.59
C LYS A 240 1.18 13.23 -6.43
N LEU A 241 2.10 12.66 -5.65
CA LEU A 241 1.77 11.90 -4.44
C LEU A 241 1.03 12.80 -3.44
N ILE A 242 1.59 13.98 -3.14
CA ILE A 242 1.01 14.86 -2.12
C ILE A 242 -0.37 15.36 -2.54
N ARG A 243 -0.57 15.67 -3.83
CA ARG A 243 -1.89 16.00 -4.38
C ARG A 243 -2.87 14.82 -4.32
N ALA A 244 -2.41 13.61 -4.64
CA ALA A 244 -3.22 12.40 -4.53
C ALA A 244 -3.66 12.16 -3.07
N LEU A 245 -2.74 12.22 -2.12
CA LEU A 245 -3.05 12.08 -0.69
C LEU A 245 -4.02 13.15 -0.21
N SER A 246 -3.81 14.42 -0.61
CA SER A 246 -4.73 15.52 -0.28
C SER A 246 -6.17 15.26 -0.73
N ASN A 247 -6.36 14.73 -1.94
CA ASN A 247 -7.69 14.42 -2.44
C ASN A 247 -8.28 13.18 -1.73
N LEU A 248 -7.45 12.16 -1.47
CA LEU A 248 -7.88 10.89 -0.90
C LEU A 248 -8.16 10.97 0.60
N LEU A 249 -7.63 11.98 1.30
CA LEU A 249 -7.95 12.28 2.71
C LEU A 249 -9.43 12.62 2.93
N VAL A 250 -10.10 13.14 1.90
CA VAL A 250 -11.52 13.55 1.94
C VAL A 250 -12.39 12.69 1.03
N ASP A 251 -11.89 11.52 0.60
CA ASP A 251 -12.65 10.56 -0.23
C ASP A 251 -13.86 10.01 0.55
N ASP A 252 -14.96 9.66 -0.13
CA ASP A 252 -16.16 9.10 0.51
C ASP A 252 -15.89 7.73 1.17
N ASN A 253 -14.88 6.99 0.70
CA ASN A 253 -14.54 5.67 1.20
C ASN A 253 -13.62 5.72 2.42
N GLU A 254 -14.12 5.22 3.56
CA GLU A 254 -13.38 5.16 4.84
C GLU A 254 -12.00 4.50 4.72
N LYS A 255 -11.92 3.33 4.07
CA LYS A 255 -10.64 2.63 3.91
C LYS A 255 -9.65 3.37 3.03
N THR A 256 -10.13 4.17 2.08
CA THR A 256 -9.28 5.04 1.25
C THR A 256 -8.70 6.17 2.08
N ARG A 257 -9.54 6.85 2.88
CA ARG A 257 -9.08 7.87 3.83
C ARG A 257 -8.07 7.30 4.84
N GLU A 258 -8.29 6.07 5.31
CA GLU A 258 -7.43 5.44 6.33
C GLU A 258 -6.01 5.26 5.82
N HIS A 259 -5.85 4.73 4.60
CA HIS A 259 -4.53 4.57 4.01
C HIS A 259 -3.91 5.91 3.61
N ALA A 260 -4.70 6.88 3.12
CA ALA A 260 -4.18 8.20 2.78
C ALA A 260 -3.64 8.93 4.03
N ALA A 261 -4.41 8.93 5.11
CA ALA A 261 -4.03 9.49 6.40
C ALA A 261 -2.84 8.75 7.02
N GLY A 262 -2.84 7.41 6.96
CA GLY A 262 -1.72 6.59 7.41
C GLY A 262 -0.42 6.86 6.64
N THR A 263 -0.50 6.97 5.31
CA THR A 263 0.64 7.33 4.46
C THR A 263 1.19 8.70 4.84
N LEU A 264 0.32 9.70 4.97
CA LEU A 264 0.73 11.04 5.38
C LEU A 264 1.33 11.07 6.78
N ASN A 265 0.75 10.34 7.73
CA ASN A 265 1.29 10.22 9.08
C ASN A 265 2.71 9.66 9.02
N ASN A 266 2.94 8.56 8.30
CA ASN A 266 4.27 7.96 8.16
C ASN A 266 5.29 8.95 7.57
N LEU A 267 4.92 9.71 6.53
CA LEU A 267 5.79 10.73 5.95
C LEU A 267 6.07 11.89 6.92
N SER A 268 5.07 12.30 7.70
CA SER A 268 5.19 13.44 8.63
C SER A 268 6.06 13.16 9.85
N VAL A 269 6.21 11.88 10.25
CA VAL A 269 7.05 11.49 11.39
C VAL A 269 8.53 11.85 11.18
N ILE A 270 8.98 11.96 9.94
CA ILE A 270 10.35 12.36 9.60
C ILE A 270 10.43 13.90 9.61
N PRO A 271 11.14 14.53 10.58
CA PRO A 271 11.11 15.98 10.76
C PRO A 271 11.58 16.77 9.53
N GLN A 272 12.48 16.22 8.72
CA GLN A 272 12.99 16.85 7.51
C GLN A 272 11.90 17.07 6.45
N ASN A 273 10.82 16.28 6.49
CA ASN A 273 9.72 16.39 5.55
C ASN A 273 8.74 17.50 5.92
N SER A 274 8.69 17.92 7.19
CA SER A 274 7.62 18.77 7.70
C SER A 274 7.54 20.11 6.98
N VAL A 275 8.69 20.76 6.76
CA VAL A 275 8.80 22.05 6.05
C VAL A 275 8.23 21.95 4.63
N GLN A 276 8.52 20.85 3.93
CA GLN A 276 8.03 20.66 2.58
C GLN A 276 6.53 20.33 2.58
N LEU A 277 6.08 19.46 3.48
CA LEU A 277 4.67 19.09 3.62
C LEU A 277 3.80 20.31 3.92
N VAL A 278 4.19 21.19 4.85
CA VAL A 278 3.43 22.43 5.15
C VAL A 278 3.51 23.46 4.02
N GLY A 279 4.53 23.36 3.16
CA GLY A 279 4.65 24.18 1.94
C GLY A 279 3.55 23.90 0.93
N TYR A 280 3.00 22.67 0.92
CA TYR A 280 1.84 22.33 0.10
C TYR A 280 0.55 22.82 0.77
N GLY A 281 0.20 24.08 0.55
CA GLY A 281 -0.98 24.68 1.19
C GLY A 281 -2.30 23.93 0.97
N PHE A 282 -2.47 23.21 -0.15
CA PHE A 282 -3.65 22.38 -0.40
C PHE A 282 -3.74 21.16 0.54
N LEU A 283 -2.60 20.63 0.99
CA LEU A 283 -2.57 19.53 1.97
C LEU A 283 -3.10 19.99 3.33
N LEU A 284 -2.70 21.20 3.76
CA LEU A 284 -3.23 21.80 4.99
C LEU A 284 -4.74 22.06 4.88
N ASP A 285 -5.25 22.42 3.70
CA ASP A 285 -6.70 22.57 3.49
C ASP A 285 -7.43 21.24 3.63
N ALA A 286 -6.92 20.17 3.04
CA ALA A 286 -7.51 18.85 3.19
C ALA A 286 -7.51 18.37 4.64
N LEU A 287 -6.43 18.60 5.40
CA LEU A 287 -6.39 18.30 6.84
C LEU A 287 -7.44 19.12 7.62
N MET A 288 -7.60 20.41 7.31
CA MET A 288 -8.64 21.25 7.91
C MET A 288 -10.05 20.72 7.61
N GLU A 289 -10.30 20.27 6.38
CA GLU A 289 -11.58 19.70 5.99
C GLU A 289 -11.89 18.40 6.75
N VAL A 290 -10.90 17.50 6.89
CA VAL A 290 -11.02 16.30 7.72
C VAL A 290 -11.43 16.65 9.15
N PHE A 291 -10.81 17.69 9.72
CA PHE A 291 -11.14 18.13 11.07
C PHE A 291 -12.53 18.78 11.16
N ALA A 292 -12.91 19.62 10.20
CA ALA A 292 -14.23 20.26 10.17
C ALA A 292 -15.38 19.25 10.03
N ASN A 293 -15.21 18.23 9.19
CA ASN A 293 -16.22 17.19 8.95
C ASN A 293 -16.49 16.33 10.20
N LYS A 294 -15.49 16.13 11.06
CA LYS A 294 -15.65 15.45 12.35
C LYS A 294 -16.55 16.24 13.30
N ILE A 295 -16.37 17.56 13.39
CA ILE A 295 -17.16 18.44 14.27
C ILE A 295 -18.64 18.44 13.87
N GLY A 296 -18.95 18.34 12.56
CA GLY A 296 -20.32 18.32 12.06
C GLY A 296 -21.06 16.98 12.23
N SER A 297 -20.33 15.88 12.46
CA SER A 297 -20.88 14.52 12.44
C SER A 297 -21.14 13.94 13.85
N SER A 298 -20.83 14.66 14.93
CA SER A 298 -20.99 14.14 16.31
C SER A 298 -22.45 14.00 16.77
N SER A 299 -23.43 14.46 15.99
CA SER A 299 -24.87 14.36 16.34
C SER A 299 -25.55 13.03 15.95
N ASP A 300 -24.94 12.20 15.09
CA ASP A 300 -25.55 10.96 14.60
C ASP A 300 -24.82 9.71 15.12
N PHE A 301 -25.32 9.14 16.22
CA PHE A 301 -24.83 7.94 16.92
C PHE A 301 -24.77 6.65 16.07
N ASN A 302 -25.16 6.68 14.79
CA ASN A 302 -25.24 5.50 13.90
C ASN A 302 -24.20 5.48 12.77
N ASN A 303 -23.40 6.52 12.59
CA ASN A 303 -22.24 6.43 11.69
C ASN A 303 -21.03 6.04 12.53
N SER A 304 -20.49 4.84 12.28
CA SER A 304 -19.17 4.43 12.77
C SER A 304 -18.18 5.46 12.27
N VAL A 305 -17.85 6.43 13.12
CA VAL A 305 -16.95 7.49 12.73
C VAL A 305 -15.63 6.84 12.35
N ASP A 306 -15.10 7.28 11.22
CA ASP A 306 -13.80 6.92 10.68
C ASP A 306 -12.66 7.35 11.62
N GLU A 307 -12.60 6.70 12.77
CA GLU A 307 -11.75 7.04 13.89
C GLU A 307 -10.28 6.81 13.54
N SER A 308 -10.00 5.76 12.75
CA SER A 308 -8.66 5.41 12.29
C SER A 308 -8.08 6.51 11.39
N SER A 309 -8.80 6.90 10.32
CA SER A 309 -8.31 7.95 9.41
C SER A 309 -8.16 9.28 10.11
N TRP A 310 -9.14 9.62 10.95
CA TRP A 310 -9.12 10.86 11.69
C TRP A 310 -7.93 10.91 12.67
N LYS A 311 -7.68 9.83 13.41
CA LYS A 311 -6.53 9.71 14.30
C LYS A 311 -5.21 9.85 13.54
N CYS A 312 -5.05 9.16 12.42
CA CYS A 312 -3.85 9.28 11.58
C CYS A 312 -3.67 10.71 11.03
N ALA A 313 -4.73 11.37 10.56
CA ALA A 313 -4.67 12.74 10.07
C ALA A 313 -4.28 13.73 11.18
N THR A 314 -4.80 13.53 12.38
CA THR A 314 -4.45 14.31 13.57
C THR A 314 -2.99 14.10 13.97
N CYS A 315 -2.53 12.84 14.06
CA CYS A 315 -1.12 12.55 14.32
C CYS A 315 -0.21 13.17 13.26
N ALA A 316 -0.60 13.07 11.98
CA ALA A 316 0.13 13.67 10.89
C ALA A 316 0.27 15.17 11.07
N PHE A 317 -0.84 15.87 11.34
CA PHE A 317 -0.84 17.29 11.60
C PHE A 317 0.05 17.67 12.78
N MET A 318 0.02 16.92 13.87
CA MET A 318 0.86 17.20 15.04
C MET A 318 2.35 17.07 14.76
N ASN A 319 2.75 16.09 13.98
CA ASN A 319 4.14 15.97 13.53
C ASN A 319 4.57 17.18 12.69
N LEU A 320 3.61 17.82 12.00
CA LEU A 320 3.85 19.05 11.24
C LEU A 320 3.89 20.30 12.11
N VAL A 321 3.38 20.32 13.35
CA VAL A 321 3.34 21.54 14.20
C VAL A 321 4.54 21.61 15.13
N HIS A 322 5.62 22.27 14.70
CA HIS A 322 6.79 22.57 15.54
C HIS A 322 7.43 23.91 15.13
N GLY A 323 8.54 24.31 15.75
CA GLY A 323 9.09 25.66 15.62
C GLY A 323 9.28 26.16 14.19
N ASP A 324 9.85 25.32 13.32
CA ASP A 324 10.18 25.72 11.94
C ASP A 324 8.96 25.89 11.03
N THR A 325 7.88 25.18 11.35
CA THR A 325 6.66 25.11 10.52
C THR A 325 5.50 25.90 11.11
N ALA A 326 5.53 26.18 12.42
CA ALA A 326 4.46 26.83 13.17
C ALA A 326 3.99 28.14 12.52
N LEU A 327 4.92 28.96 12.01
CA LEU A 327 4.58 30.23 11.37
C LEU A 327 3.92 30.06 9.99
N VAL A 328 4.32 29.04 9.24
CA VAL A 328 3.69 28.72 7.95
C VAL A 328 2.26 28.26 8.18
N ILE A 329 2.08 27.38 9.16
CA ILE A 329 0.80 26.86 9.62
C ILE A 329 -0.08 27.99 10.14
N ALA A 330 0.42 28.87 11.00
CA ALA A 330 -0.33 30.00 11.58
C ALA A 330 -0.86 30.99 10.53
N LYS A 331 -0.15 31.14 9.41
CA LYS A 331 -0.57 32.01 8.30
C LYS A 331 -1.69 31.39 7.47
N ARG A 332 -2.03 30.11 7.67
CA ARG A 332 -3.11 29.46 6.93
C ARG A 332 -4.46 29.98 7.41
N ARG A 333 -5.17 30.64 6.50
CA ARG A 333 -6.50 31.22 6.78
C ARG A 333 -7.47 30.13 7.26
N GLY A 334 -8.19 30.39 8.34
CA GLY A 334 -9.20 29.48 8.91
C GLY A 334 -8.62 28.37 9.78
N LEU A 335 -7.32 28.07 9.72
CA LEU A 335 -6.75 26.96 10.48
C LEU A 335 -6.81 27.20 11.99
N LEU A 336 -6.46 28.41 12.45
CA LEU A 336 -6.54 28.75 13.86
C LEU A 336 -7.98 28.70 14.38
N ASP A 337 -8.95 29.10 13.57
CA ASP A 337 -10.37 29.06 13.92
C ASP A 337 -10.86 27.62 14.05
N VAL A 338 -10.48 26.74 13.11
CA VAL A 338 -10.78 25.30 13.16
C VAL A 338 -10.14 24.67 14.40
N LEU A 339 -8.86 24.91 14.66
CA LEU A 339 -8.18 24.38 15.85
C LEU A 339 -8.80 24.88 17.16
N ALA A 340 -9.16 26.17 17.23
CA ALA A 340 -9.82 26.73 18.40
C ALA A 340 -11.20 26.12 18.63
N THR A 341 -11.94 25.87 17.55
CA THR A 341 -13.25 25.19 17.60
C THR A 341 -13.10 23.77 18.13
N ILE A 342 -12.15 22.99 17.58
CA ILE A 342 -11.87 21.62 18.04
C ILE A 342 -11.48 21.63 19.52
N ALA A 343 -10.51 22.46 19.90
CA ALA A 343 -10.03 22.55 21.28
C ALA A 343 -11.14 22.88 22.29
N ALA A 344 -12.12 23.69 21.88
CA ALA A 344 -13.23 24.10 22.74
C ALA A 344 -14.41 23.12 22.74
N MET A 345 -14.73 22.50 21.60
CA MET A 345 -16.05 21.88 21.36
C MET A 345 -16.01 20.38 21.05
N ASP A 346 -14.84 19.76 20.81
CA ASP A 346 -14.79 18.33 20.48
C ASP A 346 -15.11 17.45 21.71
N ASP A 347 -15.92 16.41 21.51
CA ASP A 347 -16.35 15.51 22.58
C ASP A 347 -15.24 14.56 23.05
N VAL A 348 -14.21 14.34 22.23
CA VAL A 348 -13.11 13.42 22.51
C VAL A 348 -11.94 14.19 23.14
N LEU A 349 -11.55 13.81 24.37
CA LEU A 349 -10.53 14.52 25.14
C LEU A 349 -9.17 14.57 24.42
N GLU A 350 -8.70 13.44 23.89
CA GLU A 350 -7.41 13.37 23.18
C GLU A 350 -7.33 14.35 22.01
N VAL A 351 -8.47 14.60 21.37
CA VAL A 351 -8.60 15.49 20.21
C VAL A 351 -8.49 16.95 20.63
N ARG A 352 -9.20 17.33 21.68
CA ARG A 352 -9.10 18.67 22.26
C ARG A 352 -7.70 18.97 22.76
N GLU A 353 -7.08 18.01 23.45
CA GLU A 353 -5.70 18.14 23.94
C GLU A 353 -4.73 18.34 22.78
N THR A 354 -4.93 17.59 21.70
CA THR A 354 -4.11 17.70 20.50
C THR A 354 -4.22 19.07 19.83
N ALA A 355 -5.45 19.55 19.60
CA ALA A 355 -5.66 20.89 19.03
C ALA A 355 -5.13 22.01 19.94
N SER A 356 -5.33 21.88 21.26
CA SER A 356 -4.79 22.82 22.25
C SER A 356 -3.26 22.83 22.25
N HIS A 357 -2.63 21.66 22.11
CA HIS A 357 -1.18 21.54 22.01
C HIS A 357 -0.65 22.23 20.75
N ALA A 358 -1.28 22.02 19.60
CA ALA A 358 -0.92 22.70 18.35
C ALA A 358 -1.01 24.23 18.50
N LEU A 359 -2.12 24.75 19.05
CA LEU A 359 -2.31 26.17 19.31
C LEU A 359 -1.23 26.74 20.24
N LYS A 360 -0.88 26.01 21.30
CA LYS A 360 0.20 26.39 22.23
C LYS A 360 1.54 26.53 21.50
N ILE A 361 1.92 25.54 20.69
CA ILE A 361 3.18 25.57 19.93
C ILE A 361 3.18 26.76 18.97
N ILE A 362 2.08 26.98 18.25
CA ILE A 362 1.94 28.11 17.33
C ILE A 362 2.09 29.44 18.06
N ALA A 363 1.38 29.62 19.17
CA ALA A 363 1.43 30.85 19.97
C ALA A 363 2.84 31.12 20.51
N MET A 364 3.53 30.11 21.04
CA MET A 364 4.91 30.26 21.55
C MET A 364 5.87 30.76 20.47
N ASN A 365 5.75 30.26 19.23
CA ASN A 365 6.62 30.67 18.13
C ASN A 365 6.27 32.06 17.56
N LEU A 366 5.00 32.48 17.64
CA LEU A 366 4.59 33.84 17.31
C LEU A 366 5.15 34.87 18.31
N VAL A 367 5.13 34.55 19.62
CA VAL A 367 5.69 35.42 20.67
C VAL A 367 7.19 35.62 20.47
N LEU A 368 7.95 34.54 20.21
CA LEU A 368 9.39 34.61 19.96
C LEU A 368 9.74 35.51 18.76
N GLN A 369 8.93 35.47 17.69
CA GLN A 369 9.12 36.39 16.56
C GLN A 369 8.93 37.85 16.97
N LEU A 370 7.87 38.16 17.72
CA LEU A 370 7.61 39.53 18.18
C LEU A 370 8.74 40.06 19.08
N ASP A 371 9.30 39.23 19.96
CA ASP A 371 10.43 39.59 20.81
C ASP A 371 11.71 39.86 19.99
N HIS A 372 11.97 39.06 18.95
CA HIS A 372 13.08 39.30 18.02
C HIS A 372 12.91 40.59 17.20
N TYR A 373 11.68 40.90 16.74
CA TYR A 373 11.40 42.17 16.07
C TYR A 373 11.52 43.37 17.01
N GLY A 374 11.05 43.24 18.27
CA GLY A 374 11.18 44.27 19.30
C GLY A 374 12.64 44.56 19.69
N ALA A 375 13.48 43.54 19.79
CA ALA A 375 14.92 43.69 20.06
C ALA A 375 15.70 44.23 18.84
N GLY A 376 15.31 43.85 17.62
CA GLY A 376 15.93 44.32 16.37
C GLY A 376 15.61 45.78 16.03
N GLN A 377 14.40 46.27 16.35
CA GLN A 377 14.05 47.69 16.19
C GLN A 377 14.58 48.58 17.32
N ALA A 378 14.84 48.04 18.51
CA ALA A 378 15.42 48.80 19.63
C ALA A 378 16.91 49.19 19.43
N CYS A 379 17.61 48.65 18.42
CA CYS A 379 18.95 49.09 18.03
C CYS A 379 18.97 50.11 16.88
N GLY A 380 17.81 50.54 16.37
CA GLY A 380 17.69 51.38 15.17
C GLY A 380 17.27 52.84 15.39
N ASP A 381 16.53 53.17 16.44
CA ASP A 381 16.22 54.57 16.77
C ASP A 381 15.98 54.73 18.27
N GLY A 382 16.75 55.63 18.87
CA GLY A 382 16.64 56.01 20.27
C GLY A 382 15.37 56.80 20.53
N SER A 383 14.24 56.11 20.69
CA SER A 383 13.08 56.67 21.39
C SER A 383 12.36 55.57 22.16
N SER A 384 12.56 55.62 23.47
CA SER A 384 11.92 54.82 24.50
C SER A 384 10.39 54.74 24.34
N PHE A 385 9.86 53.52 24.19
CA PHE A 385 8.48 53.21 24.52
C PHE A 385 8.46 52.08 25.55
N SER A 386 8.13 52.44 26.79
CA SER A 386 7.84 51.52 27.88
C SER A 386 6.33 51.28 27.95
N VAL A 387 5.82 50.10 27.59
CA VAL A 387 4.49 49.66 28.02
C VAL A 387 4.46 48.15 28.28
N VAL A 388 4.55 47.85 29.58
CA VAL A 388 3.77 46.84 30.34
C VAL A 388 3.95 45.36 30.01
N SER A 389 4.86 44.72 30.75
CA SER A 389 4.69 43.33 31.19
C SER A 389 3.75 43.32 32.41
N SER A 390 2.58 42.73 32.25
CA SER A 390 1.69 42.39 33.37
C SER A 390 0.69 41.36 32.87
N LEU A 391 1.05 40.07 32.96
CA LEU A 391 0.13 38.94 33.10
C LEU A 391 0.96 37.65 33.27
N ALA A 392 1.55 37.50 34.46
CA ALA A 392 2.05 36.23 34.97
C ALA A 392 2.13 36.33 36.49
N LYS A 393 0.97 36.27 37.16
CA LYS A 393 0.86 35.74 38.54
C LYS A 393 -0.49 35.04 38.67
N GLU A 394 -0.37 33.73 38.87
CA GLU A 394 -1.39 32.75 39.27
C GLU A 394 -2.12 33.18 40.57
N PRO A 395 -3.15 32.43 41.00
CA PRO A 395 -2.94 31.13 41.64
C PRO A 395 -3.50 29.92 40.87
#